data_AF-A0A6P3GT22-F1
#
_entry.id   AF-A0A6P3GT22-F1
#
_cell.length_a   1.000
_cell.length_b   1.000
_cell.length_c   1.000
_cell.angle_alpha   90.00
_cell.angle_beta   90.00
_cell.angle_gamma   90.00
#
_symmetry.space_group_name_H-M   'P 1'
#
loop_
_entity.id
_entity.type
_entity.pdbx_description
1 polymer ?
#
loop_
_entity_poly.entity_id
_entity_poly.type
_entity_poly.pdbx_seq_one_letter_code
_entity_poly.pdbx_strand_id
1 'polypeptide(L)'
;MVAVIPWIAIPVIPLGIAFFFLQRYFSETSRDIKRLECATRSPVFSHLASSLRGVWTIRAYKAEQSFQKLFDAHQDLHSEAWFLLLTTSRWLAVYLDVICAIFVTVVAFVSLILADALTPGQVGLVLSLALTLTGMFQWCVRQRTEVENLMVSVERVMGYLDLEKEAPWEYKDRPPPPWMVYSLTLVGNVGIVSLIRLDPHLHTPMYFFLSNLAFVDFCYSSSIAPKFPETLLSKHRSISLYALMAYDRYVAICDPLLYMVIMSQKVCMQLVAGPY
;
A
#
# COMPACT_ATOMS: atom_id res chain seq x y z
N MET A 1 17.31 26.73 -39.92
CA MET A 1 18.10 27.85 -39.38
C MET A 1 19.56 27.77 -39.75
N VAL A 2 20.31 26.84 -39.18
CA VAL A 2 21.76 26.71 -39.45
C VAL A 2 22.05 26.43 -40.93
N ALA A 3 21.18 25.67 -41.61
CA ALA A 3 21.27 25.44 -43.05
C ALA A 3 21.06 26.72 -43.91
N VAL A 4 20.40 27.75 -43.37
CA VAL A 4 20.15 29.03 -44.06
C VAL A 4 21.20 30.07 -43.64
N ILE A 5 21.54 30.11 -42.35
CA ILE A 5 22.54 31.02 -41.77
C ILE A 5 23.45 30.20 -40.85
N PRO A 6 24.61 29.71 -41.36
CA PRO A 6 25.53 28.88 -40.58
C PRO A 6 26.10 29.58 -39.33
N TRP A 7 26.25 30.91 -39.40
CA TRP A 7 26.77 31.74 -38.31
C TRP A 7 25.94 31.68 -37.01
N ILE A 8 24.67 31.27 -37.08
CA ILE A 8 23.81 31.07 -35.90
C ILE A 8 24.32 29.91 -35.01
N ALA A 9 25.13 28.99 -35.53
CA ALA A 9 25.69 27.90 -34.73
C ALA A 9 26.65 28.40 -33.63
N ILE A 10 27.36 29.51 -33.86
CA ILE A 10 28.34 30.06 -32.93
C ILE A 10 27.69 30.45 -31.58
N PRO A 11 26.62 31.27 -31.53
CA PRO A 11 25.96 31.65 -30.28
C PRO A 11 25.20 30.49 -29.60
N VAL A 12 24.84 29.44 -30.34
CA VAL A 12 24.15 28.27 -29.77
C VAL A 12 25.07 27.48 -28.83
N ILE A 13 26.38 27.43 -29.10
CA ILE A 13 27.34 26.69 -28.27
C ILE A 13 27.42 27.22 -26.82
N PRO A 14 27.72 28.51 -26.57
CA PRO A 14 27.80 29.02 -25.20
C PRO A 14 26.45 28.98 -24.48
N LEU A 15 25.33 29.23 -25.18
CA LEU A 15 23.99 29.10 -24.61
C LEU A 15 23.67 27.65 -24.25
N GLY A 16 24.10 26.68 -25.06
CA GLY A 16 23.96 25.25 -24.80
C GLY A 16 24.76 24.80 -23.56
N ILE A 17 25.97 25.33 -23.37
CA ILE A 17 26.78 25.06 -22.18
C ILE A 17 26.10 25.63 -20.93
N ALA A 18 25.65 26.89 -20.98
CA ALA A 18 24.94 27.53 -19.86
C ALA A 18 23.65 26.76 -19.50
N PHE A 19 22.89 26.34 -20.52
CA PHE A 19 21.71 25.49 -20.34
C PHE A 19 22.04 24.15 -19.69
N PHE A 20 23.13 23.48 -20.12
CA PHE A 20 23.51 22.18 -19.56
C PHE A 20 23.81 22.26 -18.06
N PHE A 21 24.56 23.27 -17.62
CA PHE A 21 24.85 23.47 -16.20
C PHE A 21 23.58 23.81 -15.39
N LEU A 22 22.75 24.71 -15.92
CA LEU A 22 21.48 25.09 -15.28
C LEU A 22 20.56 23.87 -15.12
N GLN A 23 20.40 23.08 -16.18
CA GLN A 23 19.55 21.89 -16.16
C GLN A 23 20.07 20.84 -15.18
N ARG A 24 21.39 20.64 -15.11
CA ARG A 24 21.97 19.69 -14.16
C ARG A 24 21.69 20.09 -12.72
N TYR A 25 21.96 21.35 -12.38
CA TYR A 25 21.71 21.87 -11.03
C TYR A 25 20.23 21.73 -10.62
N PHE A 26 19.33 22.07 -11.54
CA PHE A 26 17.90 21.95 -11.30
C PHE A 26 17.45 20.49 -11.16
N SER A 27 17.89 19.58 -12.03
CA SER A 27 17.49 18.15 -11.98
C SER A 27 17.88 17.50 -10.66
N GLU A 28 19.09 17.77 -10.17
CA GLU A 28 19.56 17.27 -8.88
C GLU A 28 18.69 17.80 -7.73
N THR A 29 18.43 19.12 -7.70
CA THR A 29 17.60 19.78 -6.67
C THR A 29 16.14 19.31 -6.71
N SER A 30 15.53 19.25 -7.89
CA SER A 30 14.12 18.86 -8.09
C SER A 30 13.86 17.44 -7.58
N ARG A 31 14.80 16.52 -7.82
CA ARG A 31 14.68 15.13 -7.36
C ARG A 31 14.66 15.02 -5.83
N ASP A 32 15.51 15.77 -5.14
CA ASP A 32 15.57 15.73 -3.69
C ASP A 32 14.33 16.39 -3.05
N ILE A 33 13.86 17.51 -3.60
CA ILE A 33 12.57 18.11 -3.19
C ILE A 33 11.41 17.13 -3.46
N LYS A 34 11.44 16.42 -4.60
CA LYS A 34 10.40 15.44 -4.93
C LYS A 34 10.38 14.27 -3.95
N ARG A 35 11.54 13.79 -3.50
CA ARG A 35 11.66 12.78 -2.45
C ARG A 35 11.10 13.28 -1.12
N LEU A 36 11.39 14.52 -0.74
CA LEU A 36 10.83 15.16 0.46
C LEU A 36 9.30 15.22 0.41
N GLU A 37 8.72 15.69 -0.70
CA GLU A 37 7.26 15.74 -0.89
C GLU A 37 6.63 14.35 -0.79
N CYS A 38 7.25 13.33 -1.39
CA CYS A 38 6.75 11.97 -1.31
C CYS A 38 6.79 11.41 0.13
N ALA A 39 7.82 11.77 0.91
CA ALA A 39 7.94 11.35 2.31
C ALA A 39 6.88 12.01 3.20
N THR A 40 6.65 13.32 3.05
CA THR A 40 5.67 14.09 3.85
C THR A 40 4.22 13.79 3.50
N ARG A 41 3.97 13.17 2.33
CA ARG A 41 2.63 12.75 1.92
C ARG A 41 2.09 11.53 2.68
N SER A 42 2.96 10.61 3.08
CA SER A 42 2.52 9.33 3.69
C SER A 42 1.87 9.47 5.08
N PRO A 43 2.34 10.35 5.98
CA PRO A 43 1.70 10.56 7.29
C PRO A 43 0.27 11.09 7.17
N VAL A 44 -0.03 11.94 6.17
CA VAL A 44 -1.38 12.47 5.92
C VAL A 44 -2.38 11.33 5.71
N PHE A 45 -2.05 10.37 4.83
CA PHE A 45 -2.90 9.22 4.55
C PHE A 45 -2.98 8.24 5.73
N SER A 46 -1.86 7.99 6.41
CA SER A 46 -1.83 7.10 7.57
C SER A 46 -2.68 7.63 8.73
N HIS A 47 -2.53 8.93 9.03
CA HIS A 47 -3.31 9.62 10.07
C HIS A 47 -4.81 9.62 9.75
N LEU A 48 -5.18 9.86 8.49
CA LEU A 48 -6.56 9.78 8.04
C LEU A 48 -7.12 8.35 8.24
N ALA A 49 -6.38 7.33 7.82
CA ALA A 49 -6.81 5.94 7.94
C ALA A 49 -6.98 5.51 9.42
N SER A 50 -6.06 5.88 10.31
CA SER A 50 -6.18 5.58 11.74
C SER A 50 -7.34 6.34 12.38
N SER A 51 -7.55 7.60 12.00
CA SER A 51 -8.65 8.42 12.51
C SER A 51 -10.02 7.86 12.11
N LEU A 52 -10.16 7.37 10.87
CA LEU A 52 -11.41 6.75 10.41
C LEU A 52 -11.73 5.46 11.17
N ARG A 53 -10.74 4.60 11.43
CA ARG A 53 -10.92 3.38 12.23
C ARG A 53 -11.23 3.68 13.69
N GLY A 54 -10.62 4.72 14.25
CA GLY A 54 -10.75 5.12 15.66
C GLY A 54 -11.79 6.19 15.94
N VAL A 55 -12.69 6.51 14.99
CA VAL A 55 -13.56 7.69 15.08
C VAL A 55 -14.44 7.70 16.34
N TRP A 56 -14.94 6.54 16.75
CA TRP A 56 -15.76 6.39 17.95
C TRP A 56 -14.96 6.70 19.22
N THR A 57 -13.72 6.21 19.29
CA THR A 57 -12.81 6.47 20.42
C THR A 57 -12.44 7.95 20.50
N ILE A 58 -12.09 8.58 19.38
CA ILE A 58 -11.73 10.02 19.33
C ILE A 58 -12.89 10.86 19.87
N ARG A 59 -14.13 10.56 19.46
CA ARG A 59 -15.34 11.25 19.93
C ARG A 59 -15.65 10.98 21.40
N ALA A 60 -15.47 9.73 21.85
CA ALA A 60 -15.69 9.37 23.25
C ALA A 60 -14.77 10.15 24.21
N TYR A 61 -13.51 10.37 23.81
CA TYR A 61 -12.54 11.17 24.56
C TYR A 61 -12.62 12.68 24.28
N LYS A 62 -13.53 13.14 23.40
CA LYS A 62 -13.64 14.55 22.96
C LYS A 62 -12.31 15.14 22.47
N ALA A 63 -11.53 14.33 21.76
CA ALA A 63 -10.17 14.65 21.32
C ALA A 63 -10.11 15.17 19.86
N GLU A 64 -11.25 15.55 19.27
CA GLU A 64 -11.35 15.91 17.85
C GLU A 64 -10.42 17.05 17.47
N GLN A 65 -10.35 18.12 18.28
CA GLN A 65 -9.48 19.27 18.00
C GLN A 65 -7.99 18.89 18.01
N SER A 66 -7.58 17.97 18.89
CA SER A 66 -6.18 17.53 18.95
C SER A 66 -5.80 16.76 17.68
N PHE A 67 -6.69 15.88 17.21
CA PHE A 67 -6.50 15.13 15.96
C PHE A 67 -6.57 16.04 14.73
N GLN A 68 -7.43 17.05 14.73
CA GLN A 68 -7.49 18.07 13.67
C GLN A 68 -6.18 18.85 13.59
N LYS A 69 -5.68 19.40 14.70
CA LYS A 69 -4.40 20.12 14.73
C LYS A 69 -3.23 19.26 14.25
N LEU A 70 -3.21 17.98 14.60
CA LEU A 70 -2.18 17.06 14.14
C LEU A 70 -2.29 16.79 12.63
N PHE A 71 -3.51 16.63 12.11
CA PHE A 71 -3.74 16.49 10.68
C PHE A 71 -3.33 17.75 9.91
N ASP A 72 -3.70 18.93 10.40
CA ASP A 72 -3.33 20.22 9.83
C ASP A 72 -1.80 20.36 9.77
N ALA A 73 -1.08 19.99 10.84
CA ALA A 73 0.39 20.00 10.85
C ALA A 73 1.01 19.06 9.80
N HIS A 74 0.45 17.87 9.60
CA HIS A 74 0.90 16.98 8.52
C HIS A 74 0.61 17.54 7.13
N GLN A 75 -0.54 18.20 6.96
CA GLN A 75 -0.94 18.82 5.70
C GLN A 75 -0.09 20.05 5.38
N ASP A 76 0.22 20.89 6.36
CA ASP A 76 1.08 22.06 6.20
C ASP A 76 2.48 21.64 5.76
N LEU A 77 3.07 20.63 6.40
CA LEU A 77 4.39 20.10 6.03
C LEU A 77 4.41 19.51 4.62
N HIS A 78 3.35 18.81 4.20
CA HIS A 78 3.22 18.31 2.84
C HIS A 78 3.06 19.46 1.83
N SER A 79 2.23 20.45 2.16
CA SER A 79 1.95 21.60 1.31
C SER A 79 3.19 22.49 1.14
N GLU A 80 4.00 22.66 2.18
CA GLU A 80 5.29 23.35 2.12
C GLU A 80 6.25 22.67 1.14
N ALA A 81 6.43 21.35 1.28
CA ALA A 81 7.28 20.58 0.37
C ALA A 81 6.79 20.63 -1.08
N TRP A 82 5.48 20.55 -1.29
CA TRP A 82 4.85 20.71 -2.60
C TRP A 82 5.06 22.12 -3.18
N PHE A 83 4.92 23.16 -2.36
CA PHE A 83 5.14 24.55 -2.77
C PHE A 83 6.60 24.80 -3.18
N LEU A 84 7.57 24.20 -2.48
CA LEU A 84 8.99 24.25 -2.87
C LEU A 84 9.22 23.62 -4.24
N LEU A 85 8.57 22.49 -4.55
CA LEU A 85 8.66 21.84 -5.86
C LEU A 85 8.10 22.75 -6.99
N LEU A 86 6.96 23.39 -6.74
CA LEU A 86 6.35 24.33 -7.68
C LEU A 86 7.26 25.55 -7.92
N THR A 87 7.76 26.16 -6.84
CA THR A 87 8.62 27.36 -6.90
C THR A 87 9.92 27.05 -7.64
N THR A 88 10.55 25.91 -7.36
CA THR A 88 11.76 25.45 -8.07
C THR A 88 11.49 25.25 -9.56
N SER A 89 10.34 24.67 -9.91
CA SER A 89 9.92 24.51 -11.31
C SER A 89 9.66 25.84 -12.03
N ARG A 90 9.16 26.85 -11.32
CA ARG A 90 9.01 28.23 -11.85
C ARG A 90 10.35 28.93 -12.01
N TRP A 91 11.26 28.75 -11.06
CA TRP A 91 12.62 29.26 -11.16
C TRP A 91 13.28 28.80 -12.46
N LEU A 92 13.30 27.50 -12.76
CA LEU A 92 13.86 26.99 -14.02
C LEU A 92 13.18 27.62 -15.25
N ALA A 93 11.84 27.73 -15.24
CA ALA A 93 11.11 28.32 -16.36
C ALA A 93 11.59 29.75 -16.67
N VAL A 94 11.75 30.60 -15.67
CA VAL A 94 12.24 31.98 -15.84
C VAL A 94 13.64 32.00 -16.45
N TYR A 95 14.57 31.15 -16.01
CA TYR A 95 15.91 31.12 -16.60
C TYR A 95 15.91 30.57 -18.03
N LEU A 96 15.05 29.60 -18.36
CA LEU A 96 14.88 29.14 -19.73
C LEU A 96 14.28 30.24 -20.63
N ASP A 97 13.33 31.03 -20.12
CA ASP A 97 12.79 32.21 -20.81
C ASP A 97 13.91 33.21 -21.13
N VAL A 98 14.78 33.50 -20.17
CA VAL A 98 15.94 34.40 -20.37
C VAL A 98 16.89 33.86 -21.43
N ILE A 99 17.26 32.58 -21.38
CA ILE A 99 18.13 31.94 -22.39
C ILE A 99 17.50 32.02 -23.78
N CYS A 100 16.20 31.73 -23.89
CA CYS A 100 15.49 31.79 -25.16
C CYS A 100 15.36 33.22 -25.69
N ALA A 101 15.11 34.20 -24.80
CA ALA A 101 15.08 35.61 -25.18
C ALA A 101 16.43 36.06 -25.76
N ILE A 102 17.54 35.72 -25.10
CA ILE A 102 18.89 35.98 -25.62
C ILE A 102 19.09 35.32 -26.98
N PHE A 103 18.69 34.06 -27.15
CA PHE A 103 18.78 33.35 -28.43
C PHE A 103 18.01 34.07 -29.55
N VAL A 104 16.74 34.43 -29.32
CA VAL A 104 15.91 35.14 -30.30
C VAL A 104 16.50 36.50 -30.65
N THR A 105 16.99 37.25 -29.65
CA THR A 105 17.67 38.53 -29.86
C THR A 105 18.91 38.37 -30.74
N VAL A 106 19.76 37.38 -30.47
CA VAL A 106 20.96 37.11 -31.29
C VAL A 106 20.58 36.72 -32.72
N VAL A 107 19.59 35.84 -32.91
CA VAL A 107 19.11 35.44 -34.24
C VAL A 107 18.57 36.65 -35.01
N ALA A 108 17.84 37.55 -34.35
CA ALA A 108 17.33 38.77 -34.96
C ALA A 108 18.48 39.70 -35.41
N PHE A 109 19.46 39.96 -34.55
CA PHE A 109 20.61 40.82 -34.91
C PHE A 109 21.48 40.22 -36.00
N VAL A 110 21.76 38.91 -35.97
CA VAL A 110 22.52 38.24 -37.04
C VAL A 110 21.78 38.32 -38.37
N SER A 111 20.45 38.19 -38.36
CA SER A 111 19.64 38.31 -39.58
C SER A 111 19.65 39.73 -40.16
N LEU A 112 19.74 40.76 -39.30
CA LEU A 112 19.90 42.16 -39.73
C LEU A 112 21.28 42.44 -40.33
N ILE A 113 22.34 41.92 -39.72
CA ILE A 113 23.72 42.12 -40.22
C ILE A 113 23.91 41.45 -41.58
N LEU A 114 23.27 40.30 -41.81
CA LEU A 114 23.31 39.58 -43.07
C LEU A 114 22.20 39.96 -44.06
N ALA A 115 21.50 41.08 -43.84
CA ALA A 115 20.37 41.49 -44.66
C ALA A 115 20.73 41.66 -46.14
N ASP A 116 21.96 42.09 -46.45
CA ASP A 116 22.44 42.29 -47.82
C ASP A 116 22.66 40.96 -48.58
N ALA A 117 22.88 39.86 -47.86
CA ALA A 117 23.15 38.53 -48.44
C ALA A 117 21.92 37.61 -48.44
N LEU A 118 20.84 37.98 -47.75
CA LEU A 118 19.67 37.13 -47.52
C LEU A 118 18.43 37.65 -48.23
N THR A 119 17.62 36.74 -48.76
CA THR A 119 16.30 37.13 -49.28
C THR A 119 15.34 37.43 -48.10
N PRO A 120 14.41 38.40 -48.23
CA PRO A 120 13.46 38.73 -47.15
C PRO A 120 12.65 37.53 -46.65
N GLY A 121 12.31 36.59 -47.55
CA GLY A 121 11.61 35.35 -47.20
C GLY A 121 12.43 34.41 -46.31
N GLN A 122 13.75 34.34 -46.51
CA GLN A 122 14.64 33.54 -45.67
C GLN A 122 14.76 34.12 -44.25
N VAL A 123 14.83 35.45 -44.13
CA VAL A 123 14.87 36.14 -42.83
C VAL A 123 13.57 35.89 -42.05
N GLY A 124 12.42 36.04 -42.70
CA GLY A 124 11.11 35.74 -42.09
C GLY A 124 11.02 34.28 -41.63
N LEU A 125 11.45 33.33 -42.47
CA LEU A 125 11.50 31.91 -42.12
C LEU A 125 12.37 31.63 -40.90
N VAL A 126 13.58 32.21 -40.83
CA VAL A 126 14.49 32.01 -39.68
C VAL A 126 13.88 32.59 -38.41
N LEU A 127 13.28 33.78 -38.46
CA LEU A 127 12.69 34.40 -37.27
C LEU A 127 11.45 33.64 -36.76
N SER A 128 10.55 33.23 -37.66
CA SER A 128 9.38 32.42 -37.30
C SER A 128 9.79 31.08 -36.68
N LEU A 129 10.77 30.40 -37.28
CA LEU A 129 11.30 29.16 -36.72
C LEU A 129 11.93 29.37 -35.34
N ALA A 130 12.49 30.56 -35.02
CA ALA A 130 13.15 30.81 -33.72
C ALA A 130 12.13 30.89 -32.60
N LEU A 131 11.02 31.55 -32.88
CA LEU A 131 9.90 31.67 -31.97
C LEU A 131 9.25 30.30 -31.72
N THR A 132 9.03 29.50 -32.77
CA THR A 132 8.50 28.13 -32.62
C THR A 132 9.46 27.23 -31.82
N LEU A 133 10.75 27.30 -32.13
CA LEU A 133 11.77 26.50 -31.44
C LEU A 133 11.84 26.84 -29.94
N THR A 134 11.73 28.11 -29.58
CA THR A 134 11.71 28.58 -28.19
C THR A 134 10.62 27.89 -27.37
N GLY A 135 9.38 27.89 -27.86
CA GLY A 135 8.25 27.25 -27.16
C GLY A 135 8.42 25.73 -27.03
N MET A 136 8.87 25.07 -28.11
CA MET A 136 9.09 23.62 -28.12
C MET A 136 10.23 23.20 -27.20
N PHE A 137 11.30 23.99 -27.15
CA PHE A 137 12.45 23.75 -26.28
C PHE A 137 12.04 23.80 -24.80
N GLN A 138 11.32 24.83 -24.38
CA GLN A 138 10.85 24.96 -23.00
C GLN A 138 9.91 23.82 -22.60
N TRP A 139 8.99 23.44 -23.48
CA TRP A 139 8.11 22.30 -23.23
C TRP A 139 8.90 20.99 -23.12
N CYS A 140 9.87 20.75 -24.00
CA CYS A 140 10.75 19.59 -23.96
C CYS A 140 11.51 19.46 -22.62
N VAL A 141 12.08 20.57 -22.14
CA VAL A 141 12.80 20.58 -20.87
C VAL A 141 11.88 20.26 -19.69
N ARG A 142 10.65 20.79 -19.70
CA ARG A 142 9.63 20.46 -18.70
C ARG A 142 9.27 18.97 -18.75
N GLN A 143 9.03 18.41 -19.94
CA GLN A 143 8.73 16.98 -20.08
C GLN A 143 9.87 16.09 -19.57
N ARG A 144 11.12 16.45 -19.88
CA ARG A 144 12.29 15.72 -19.37
C ARG A 144 12.32 15.70 -17.84
N THR A 145 12.06 16.85 -17.23
CA THR A 145 11.98 16.99 -15.77
C THR A 145 10.86 16.13 -15.18
N GLU A 146 9.67 16.14 -15.78
CA GLU A 146 8.53 15.33 -15.32
C GLU A 146 8.86 13.84 -15.36
N VAL A 147 9.50 13.35 -16.43
CA VAL A 147 9.94 11.95 -16.53
C VAL A 147 10.93 11.60 -15.42
N GLU A 148 11.91 12.47 -15.14
CA GLU A 148 12.89 12.25 -14.07
C GLU A 148 12.22 12.20 -12.69
N ASN A 149 11.27 13.10 -12.44
CA ASN A 149 10.47 13.12 -11.20
C ASN A 149 9.59 11.87 -11.06
N LEU A 150 9.01 11.36 -12.15
CA LEU A 150 8.21 10.13 -12.15
C LEU A 150 9.06 8.88 -11.89
N MET A 151 10.31 8.86 -12.34
CA MET A 151 11.23 7.74 -12.10
C MET A 151 11.57 7.52 -10.62
N VAL A 152 11.41 8.51 -9.75
CA VAL A 152 11.54 8.34 -8.29
C VAL A 152 10.56 7.28 -7.75
N SER A 153 9.38 7.15 -8.37
CA SER A 153 8.43 6.09 -7.99
C SER A 153 8.93 4.70 -8.39
N VAL A 154 9.61 4.58 -9.53
CA VAL A 154 10.22 3.33 -10.00
C VAL A 154 11.40 2.95 -9.12
N GLU A 155 12.25 3.91 -8.75
CA GLU A 155 13.37 3.73 -7.81
C GLU A 155 12.89 3.09 -6.50
N ARG A 156 11.75 3.56 -5.96
CA ARG A 156 11.13 2.98 -4.76
C ARG A 156 10.65 1.54 -4.96
N VAL A 157 10.05 1.22 -6.11
CA VAL A 157 9.58 -0.14 -6.42
C VAL A 157 10.76 -1.11 -6.57
N MET A 158 11.82 -0.67 -7.25
CA MET A 158 13.06 -1.44 -7.36
C MET A 158 13.66 -1.72 -5.98
N GLY A 159 13.60 -0.74 -5.05
CA GLY A 159 14.02 -0.96 -3.66
C GLY A 159 13.26 -2.08 -2.94
N TYR A 160 12.00 -2.37 -3.31
CA TYR A 160 11.26 -3.51 -2.74
C TYR A 160 11.67 -4.87 -3.31
N LEU A 161 12.32 -4.91 -4.47
CA LEU A 161 12.76 -6.18 -5.09
C LEU A 161 13.99 -6.77 -4.38
N ASP A 162 14.78 -5.92 -3.74
CA ASP A 162 16.03 -6.30 -3.06
C ASP A 162 15.82 -6.58 -1.56
N LEU A 163 14.59 -6.48 -1.05
CA LEU A 163 14.28 -6.80 0.34
C LEU A 163 14.45 -8.30 0.63
N GLU A 164 14.81 -8.60 1.88
CA GLU A 164 14.83 -9.98 2.38
C GLU A 164 13.45 -10.60 2.23
N LYS A 165 13.40 -11.75 1.54
CA LYS A 165 12.14 -12.44 1.26
C LYS A 165 11.72 -13.24 2.47
N GLU A 166 10.43 -13.23 2.76
CA GLU A 166 9.84 -14.16 3.72
C GLU A 166 10.12 -15.62 3.29
N ALA A 167 10.08 -16.53 4.26
CA ALA A 167 10.30 -17.95 4.01
C ALA A 167 9.33 -18.48 2.94
N PRO A 168 9.72 -19.49 2.14
CA PRO A 168 8.88 -20.04 1.09
C PRO A 168 7.52 -20.50 1.61
N TRP A 169 6.45 -20.16 0.87
CA TRP A 169 5.08 -20.60 1.17
C TRP A 169 4.92 -22.11 1.23
N GLU A 170 5.72 -22.83 0.44
CA GLU A 170 5.72 -24.29 0.42
C GLU A 170 6.94 -24.81 1.18
N TYR A 171 6.67 -25.37 2.36
CA TYR A 171 7.67 -26.12 3.11
C TYR A 171 7.86 -27.49 2.45
N LYS A 172 9.12 -27.92 2.30
CA LYS A 172 9.46 -29.18 1.64
C LYS A 172 8.86 -30.39 2.37
N ASP A 173 8.77 -30.29 3.69
CA ASP A 173 8.07 -31.27 4.54
C ASP A 173 6.62 -30.83 4.72
N ARG A 174 5.72 -31.42 3.93
CA ARG A 174 4.29 -31.24 4.15
C ARG A 174 3.91 -31.87 5.51
N PRO A 175 3.04 -31.22 6.31
CA PRO A 175 2.49 -31.88 7.48
C PRO A 175 1.82 -33.20 7.06
N PRO A 176 1.72 -34.17 7.97
CA PRO A 176 0.96 -35.39 7.77
C PRO A 176 -0.37 -35.14 7.06
N PRO A 177 -0.83 -36.07 6.21
CA PRO A 177 -2.16 -35.98 5.64
C PRO A 177 -3.21 -35.74 6.75
N PRO A 178 -4.20 -34.86 6.57
CA PRO A 178 -5.19 -34.55 7.59
C PRO A 178 -5.93 -35.78 8.12
N TRP A 179 -6.11 -36.80 7.26
CA TRP A 179 -6.70 -38.09 7.66
C TRP A 179 -5.83 -38.85 8.66
N MET A 180 -4.50 -38.74 8.58
CA MET A 180 -3.56 -39.41 9.48
C MET A 180 -3.62 -38.79 10.87
N VAL A 181 -3.67 -37.46 10.94
CA VAL A 181 -3.87 -36.72 12.21
C VAL A 181 -5.24 -37.01 12.79
N TYR A 182 -6.29 -37.04 11.96
CA TYR A 182 -7.65 -37.38 12.37
C TYR A 182 -7.77 -38.79 12.96
N SER A 183 -7.24 -39.80 12.28
CA SER A 183 -7.25 -41.18 12.75
C SER A 183 -6.48 -41.33 14.06
N LEU A 184 -5.34 -40.67 14.23
CA LEU A 184 -4.56 -40.70 15.46
C LEU A 184 -5.33 -40.10 16.64
N THR A 185 -5.96 -38.95 16.46
CA THR A 185 -6.79 -38.30 17.49
C THR A 185 -8.00 -39.15 17.88
N LEU A 186 -8.65 -39.78 16.89
CA LEU A 186 -9.81 -40.63 17.10
C LEU A 186 -9.46 -41.91 17.87
N VAL A 187 -8.40 -42.59 17.47
CA VAL A 187 -7.89 -43.80 18.15
C VAL A 187 -7.39 -43.48 19.54
N GLY A 188 -6.67 -42.37 19.74
CA GLY A 188 -6.16 -41.95 21.04
C GLY A 188 -7.29 -41.69 22.04
N ASN A 189 -8.31 -40.93 21.64
CA ASN A 189 -9.44 -40.60 22.51
C ASN A 189 -10.32 -41.82 22.83
N VAL A 190 -10.56 -42.72 21.86
CA VAL A 190 -11.24 -44.00 22.12
C VAL A 190 -10.42 -44.88 23.06
N GLY A 191 -9.11 -44.97 22.86
CA GLY A 191 -8.20 -45.75 23.70
C GLY A 191 -8.21 -45.29 25.16
N ILE A 192 -8.18 -43.98 25.41
CA ILE A 192 -8.28 -43.40 26.76
C ILE A 192 -9.61 -43.76 27.42
N VAL A 193 -10.73 -43.62 26.71
CA VAL A 193 -12.05 -43.98 27.23
C VAL A 193 -12.14 -45.48 27.53
N SER A 194 -11.68 -46.34 26.63
CA SER A 194 -11.70 -47.80 26.81
C SER A 194 -10.80 -48.26 27.96
N LEU A 195 -9.58 -47.73 28.09
CA LEU A 195 -8.66 -48.06 29.19
C LEU A 195 -9.25 -47.72 30.56
N ILE A 196 -9.83 -46.53 30.70
CA ILE A 196 -10.40 -46.07 31.97
C ILE A 196 -11.67 -46.85 32.33
N ARG A 197 -12.44 -47.33 31.34
CA ARG A 197 -13.66 -48.13 31.57
C ARG A 197 -13.37 -49.61 31.88
N LEU A 198 -12.26 -50.15 31.38
CA LEU A 198 -11.92 -51.56 31.54
C LEU A 198 -11.06 -51.82 32.78
N ASP A 199 -10.28 -50.85 33.24
CA ASP A 199 -9.46 -50.99 34.43
C ASP A 199 -10.12 -50.36 35.67
N PRO A 200 -10.66 -51.16 36.61
CA PRO A 200 -11.32 -50.65 37.81
C PRO A 200 -10.36 -49.92 38.77
N HIS A 201 -9.04 -50.11 38.67
CA HIS A 201 -8.06 -49.36 39.46
C HIS A 201 -7.91 -47.90 39.00
N LEU A 202 -8.27 -47.58 37.76
CA LEU A 202 -8.21 -46.23 37.21
C LEU A 202 -9.49 -45.41 37.48
N HIS A 203 -10.46 -45.93 38.23
CA HIS A 203 -11.70 -45.20 38.59
C HIS A 203 -11.50 -44.15 39.70
N THR A 204 -10.42 -43.37 39.64
CA THR A 204 -10.24 -42.19 40.49
C THR A 204 -10.91 -40.97 39.83
N PRO A 205 -11.34 -39.95 40.60
CA PRO A 205 -12.09 -38.81 40.06
C PRO A 205 -11.33 -38.05 38.95
N MET A 206 -10.00 -38.08 38.97
CA MET A 206 -9.16 -37.48 37.93
C MET A 206 -9.29 -38.19 36.58
N TYR A 207 -9.22 -39.53 36.53
CA TYR A 207 -9.35 -40.28 35.29
C TYR A 207 -10.80 -40.32 34.79
N PHE A 208 -11.79 -40.28 35.68
CA PHE A 208 -13.18 -40.10 35.27
C PHE A 208 -13.39 -38.79 34.51
N PHE A 209 -12.78 -37.70 34.97
CA PHE A 209 -12.80 -36.42 34.25
C PHE A 209 -12.09 -36.52 32.89
N LEU A 210 -10.90 -37.15 32.84
CA LEU A 210 -10.15 -37.35 31.61
C LEU A 210 -10.92 -38.18 30.57
N SER A 211 -11.65 -39.22 31.01
CA SER A 211 -12.49 -40.03 30.13
C SER A 211 -13.66 -39.23 29.54
N ASN A 212 -14.27 -38.33 30.32
CA ASN A 212 -15.34 -37.47 29.81
C ASN A 212 -14.80 -36.44 28.81
N LEU A 213 -13.63 -35.85 29.07
CA LEU A 213 -12.98 -34.92 28.15
C LEU A 213 -12.63 -35.62 26.82
N ALA A 214 -12.01 -36.79 26.88
CA ALA A 214 -11.66 -37.59 25.69
C ALA A 214 -12.91 -38.02 24.90
N PHE A 215 -14.02 -38.35 25.56
CA PHE A 215 -15.29 -38.66 24.89
C PHE A 215 -15.85 -37.46 24.13
N VAL A 216 -15.81 -36.27 24.73
CA VAL A 216 -16.30 -35.06 24.06
C VAL A 216 -15.39 -34.66 22.89
N ASP A 217 -14.07 -34.79 23.04
CA ASP A 217 -13.13 -34.50 21.96
C ASP A 217 -13.24 -35.51 20.79
N PHE A 218 -13.58 -36.77 21.08
CA PHE A 218 -13.96 -37.75 20.06
C PHE A 218 -15.23 -37.32 19.30
N CYS A 219 -16.30 -36.94 20.00
CA CYS A 219 -17.54 -36.47 19.39
C CYS A 219 -17.34 -35.18 18.56
N TYR A 220 -16.51 -34.27 19.05
CA TYR A 220 -16.17 -33.02 18.37
C TYR A 220 -15.35 -33.29 17.09
N SER A 221 -14.32 -34.13 17.18
CA SER A 221 -13.49 -34.51 16.02
C SER A 221 -14.30 -35.24 14.96
N SER A 222 -15.16 -36.18 15.36
CA SER A 222 -16.02 -36.96 14.45
C SER A 222 -17.11 -36.12 13.77
N SER A 223 -17.49 -34.98 14.36
CA SER A 223 -18.55 -34.12 13.79
C SER A 223 -18.01 -32.96 12.94
N ILE A 224 -16.79 -32.48 13.21
CA ILE A 224 -16.19 -31.31 12.54
C ILE A 224 -15.27 -31.69 11.38
N ALA A 225 -14.43 -32.71 11.56
CA ALA A 225 -13.48 -33.13 10.53
C ALA A 225 -14.14 -33.53 9.20
N PRO A 226 -15.28 -34.27 9.15
CA PRO A 226 -15.92 -34.60 7.88
C PRO A 226 -16.64 -33.41 7.23
N LYS A 227 -16.99 -32.36 8.01
CA LYS A 227 -17.71 -31.17 7.50
C LYS A 227 -16.79 -30.05 7.03
N PHE A 228 -15.51 -30.09 7.39
CA PHE A 228 -14.50 -29.09 6.96
C PHE A 228 -14.29 -29.04 5.43
N PRO A 229 -14.23 -30.17 4.68
CA PRO A 229 -14.14 -30.17 3.22
C PRO A 229 -15.43 -29.67 2.54
N GLU A 230 -16.60 -30.00 3.10
CA GLU A 230 -17.91 -29.49 2.65
C GLU A 230 -18.02 -27.96 2.81
N THR A 231 -17.46 -27.42 3.90
CA THR A 231 -17.47 -25.97 4.18
C THR A 231 -16.52 -25.20 3.25
N LEU A 232 -15.45 -25.82 2.75
CA LEU A 232 -14.54 -25.23 1.76
C LEU A 232 -15.13 -25.20 0.34
N LEU A 233 -16.05 -26.11 0.02
CA LEU A 233 -16.72 -26.20 -1.29
C LEU A 233 -18.07 -25.47 -1.36
N SER A 234 -18.76 -25.30 -0.23
CA SER A 234 -20.05 -24.60 -0.17
C SER A 234 -19.89 -23.11 0.14
N LYS A 235 -20.32 -22.25 -0.79
CA LYS A 235 -20.28 -20.78 -0.65
C LYS A 235 -21.37 -20.22 0.30
N HIS A 236 -22.13 -21.05 1.02
CA HIS A 236 -23.24 -20.62 1.87
C HIS A 236 -22.95 -20.78 3.38
N ARG A 237 -23.15 -19.69 4.13
CA ARG A 237 -22.93 -19.56 5.59
C ARG A 237 -23.80 -20.54 6.41
N SER A 238 -23.22 -21.64 6.88
CA SER A 238 -23.75 -22.46 7.99
C SER A 238 -23.01 -22.16 9.30
N ILE A 239 -22.80 -20.88 9.61
CA ILE A 239 -22.07 -20.39 10.80
C ILE A 239 -22.88 -20.58 12.10
N SER A 240 -24.21 -20.74 11.99
CA SER A 240 -25.13 -20.68 13.15
C SER A 240 -24.97 -21.85 14.14
N LEU A 241 -24.82 -23.09 13.65
CA LEU A 241 -24.68 -24.27 14.54
C LEU A 241 -23.31 -24.33 15.24
N TYR A 242 -22.24 -23.84 14.62
CA TYR A 242 -20.92 -23.78 15.24
C TYR A 242 -20.84 -22.71 16.34
N ALA A 243 -21.48 -21.56 16.12
CA ALA A 243 -21.65 -20.54 17.15
C ALA A 243 -22.47 -21.07 18.34
N LEU A 244 -23.48 -21.92 18.07
CA LEU A 244 -24.30 -22.56 19.09
C LEU A 244 -23.50 -23.51 19.98
N MET A 245 -22.71 -24.40 19.39
CA MET A 245 -21.87 -25.34 20.13
C MET A 245 -20.70 -24.65 20.85
N ALA A 246 -20.17 -23.57 20.27
CA ALA A 246 -19.15 -22.74 20.92
C ALA A 246 -19.72 -21.95 22.10
N TYR A 247 -20.94 -21.44 21.99
CA TYR A 247 -21.64 -20.72 23.07
C TYR A 247 -21.98 -21.67 24.24
N ASP A 248 -22.51 -22.86 23.95
CA ASP A 248 -22.77 -23.91 24.94
C ASP A 248 -21.49 -24.28 25.72
N ARG A 249 -20.36 -24.47 25.01
CA ARG A 249 -19.06 -24.74 25.66
C ARG A 249 -18.47 -23.54 26.40
N TYR A 250 -18.66 -22.31 25.93
CA TYR A 250 -18.23 -21.12 26.65
C TYR A 250 -18.93 -21.01 28.02
N VAL A 251 -20.25 -21.21 28.05
CA VAL A 251 -21.03 -21.16 29.30
C VAL A 251 -20.66 -22.30 30.25
N ALA A 252 -20.40 -23.50 29.72
CA ALA A 252 -19.94 -24.64 30.52
C ALA A 252 -18.57 -24.45 31.17
N ILE A 253 -17.66 -23.68 30.54
CA ILE A 253 -16.30 -23.44 31.03
C ILE A 253 -16.26 -22.23 31.96
N CYS A 254 -16.97 -21.15 31.64
CA CYS A 254 -16.90 -19.89 32.40
C CYS A 254 -17.74 -19.92 33.69
N ASP A 255 -18.88 -20.62 33.70
CA ASP A 255 -19.80 -20.64 34.86
C ASP A 255 -20.34 -22.06 35.17
N PRO A 256 -19.47 -23.00 35.60
CA PRO A 256 -19.81 -24.42 35.71
C PRO A 256 -20.90 -24.74 36.74
N LEU A 257 -21.03 -23.94 37.81
CA LEU A 257 -22.04 -24.14 38.85
C LEU A 257 -23.43 -23.61 38.46
N LEU A 258 -23.50 -22.66 37.53
CA LEU A 258 -24.75 -22.05 37.04
C LEU A 258 -25.22 -22.65 35.72
N TYR A 259 -24.40 -23.51 35.09
CA TYR A 259 -24.69 -24.14 33.81
C TYR A 259 -26.08 -24.81 33.77
N MET A 260 -26.44 -25.59 34.79
CA MET A 260 -27.74 -26.28 34.88
C MET A 260 -28.95 -25.32 34.98
N VAL A 261 -28.72 -24.08 35.42
CA VAL A 261 -29.75 -23.03 35.52
C VAL A 261 -29.85 -22.23 34.23
N ILE A 262 -28.71 -21.96 33.58
CA ILE A 262 -28.61 -21.17 32.35
C ILE A 262 -29.04 -22.01 31.12
N MET A 263 -28.56 -23.25 31.01
CA MET A 263 -28.91 -24.18 29.92
C MET A 263 -30.14 -25.02 30.26
N SER A 264 -31.28 -24.35 30.49
CA SER A 264 -32.55 -25.03 30.72
C SER A 264 -33.09 -25.70 29.45
N GLN A 265 -33.93 -26.72 29.62
CA GLN A 265 -34.56 -27.46 28.52
C GLN A 265 -35.30 -26.56 27.51
N LYS A 266 -35.84 -25.41 27.95
CA LYS A 266 -36.47 -24.41 27.09
C LYS A 266 -35.46 -23.63 26.23
N VAL A 267 -34.32 -23.28 26.80
CA VAL A 267 -33.23 -22.56 26.11
C VAL A 267 -32.58 -23.49 25.08
N CYS A 268 -32.34 -24.75 25.44
CA CYS A 268 -31.80 -25.76 24.51
C CYS A 268 -32.74 -25.98 23.31
N MET A 269 -34.06 -26.04 23.53
CA MET A 269 -35.03 -26.15 22.42
C MET A 269 -35.10 -24.87 21.56
N GLN A 270 -34.96 -23.67 22.13
CA GLN A 270 -34.91 -22.41 21.38
C GLN A 270 -33.64 -22.28 20.54
N LEU A 271 -32.51 -22.72 21.10
CA LEU A 271 -31.19 -22.72 20.44
C LEU A 271 -31.13 -23.69 19.26
N VAL A 272 -31.80 -24.84 19.37
CA VAL A 272 -31.92 -25.83 18.28
C VAL A 272 -32.93 -25.42 17.20
N ALA A 273 -33.95 -24.64 17.54
CA ALA A 273 -34.99 -24.18 16.60
C ALA A 273 -34.61 -22.92 15.80
N GLY A 274 -33.68 -22.10 16.30
CA GLY A 274 -33.23 -20.86 15.64
C GLY A 274 -32.39 -20.98 14.35
N PRO A 275 -31.72 -22.10 13.98
CA PRO A 275 -30.88 -22.16 12.78
C PRO A 275 -31.58 -22.62 11.49
N TYR A 276 -32.91 -22.77 11.48
CA TYR A 276 -33.68 -23.10 10.27
C TYR A 276 -34.38 -21.88 9.69
#